data_AF-A0A259KQ42-F1
#
_entry.id   AF-A0A259KQ42-F1
#
_cell.length_a   1.000
_cell.length_b   1.000
_cell.length_c   1.000
_cell.angle_alpha   90.00
_cell.angle_beta   90.00
_cell.angle_gamma   90.00
#
_symmetry.space_group_name_H-M   'P 1'
#
loop_
_entity.id
_entity.type
_entity.pdbx_description
1 polymer ?
#
loop_
_entity_poly.entity_id
_entity_poly.type
_entity_poly.pdbx_seq_one_letter_code
_entity_poly.pdbx_strand_id
1 'polypeptide(L)'
;MTVENLKYIKRHRMGRTKWLNVLQGTDPHNMKMWWDEVKKYKFDGWALAGDVGWGGGLDSVLYNILMMKDEDAFVDGQDWVHALGVSKPTWAVIFTAIQKQLRKDNPKLQISYDSASPFQMVGKFHDTVRYPKLTKDLRTWVMSASEVQTNPIYANTDGKFHFPFSSPLGELMTLDHINVNGGKYQGMSTDTISWLLMINHTLYVYVRSFLEANELVFLDRSSAQETVPNEILEVVDFIEHVFTVKNWKRELTKNKPMLDRVFGKIGKKEKQDVVHGYEAPIK
;
A
#
# COMPACT_ATOMS: atom_id res chain seq x y z
N MET A 1 19.39 5.83 6.59
CA MET A 1 19.58 6.47 7.91
C MET A 1 20.68 5.73 8.63
N THR A 2 21.69 6.43 9.14
CA THR A 2 22.84 5.81 9.84
C THR A 2 22.73 5.95 11.35
N VAL A 3 23.59 5.26 12.09
CA VAL A 3 23.70 5.38 13.55
C VAL A 3 24.09 6.81 13.95
N GLU A 4 24.94 7.48 13.17
CA GLU A 4 25.35 8.85 13.38
C GLU A 4 24.15 9.80 13.29
N ASN A 5 23.25 9.58 12.32
CA ASN A 5 22.01 10.36 12.21
C ASN A 5 21.14 10.17 13.48
N LEU A 6 20.98 8.93 13.96
CA LEU A 6 20.20 8.64 15.17
C LEU A 6 20.81 9.30 16.41
N LYS A 7 22.14 9.22 16.57
CA LYS A 7 22.87 9.91 17.65
C LYS A 7 22.72 11.43 17.57
N TYR A 8 22.72 11.98 16.37
CA TYR A 8 22.52 13.40 16.15
C TYR A 8 21.11 13.84 16.54
N ILE A 9 20.08 13.14 16.07
CA ILE A 9 18.68 13.42 16.40
C ILE A 9 18.45 13.31 17.91
N LYS A 10 18.95 12.26 18.57
CA LYS A 10 18.82 12.08 20.01
C LYS A 10 19.40 13.27 20.81
N ARG A 11 20.51 13.85 20.34
CA ARG A 11 21.19 14.98 20.98
C ARG A 11 20.52 16.33 20.73
N HIS A 12 19.89 16.52 19.57
CA HIS A 12 19.42 17.85 19.13
C HIS A 12 17.90 17.98 18.97
N ARG A 13 17.11 16.91 19.22
CA ARG A 13 15.65 16.99 19.14
C ARG A 13 15.10 17.98 20.18
N MET A 14 14.14 18.81 19.76
CA MET A 14 13.53 19.84 20.60
C MET A 14 12.11 19.47 21.12
N GLY A 15 11.65 18.25 20.87
CA GLY A 15 10.29 17.81 21.26
C GLY A 15 9.14 18.41 20.43
N ARG A 16 9.44 19.11 19.33
CA ARG A 16 8.44 19.75 18.44
C ARG A 16 8.09 18.93 17.20
N THR A 17 8.71 17.75 17.04
CA THR A 17 8.60 16.90 15.85
C THR A 17 8.74 15.45 16.27
N LYS A 18 7.90 14.59 15.70
CA LYS A 18 8.00 13.14 15.87
C LYS A 18 9.07 12.55 14.95
N TRP A 19 9.84 11.60 15.46
CA TRP A 19 10.88 10.91 14.72
C TRP A 19 10.58 9.42 14.65
N LEU A 20 10.69 8.85 13.44
CA LEU A 20 10.59 7.41 13.22
C LEU A 20 11.95 6.86 12.86
N ASN A 21 12.35 5.76 13.50
CA ASN A 21 13.56 5.06 13.14
C ASN A 21 13.27 4.04 12.02
N VAL A 22 14.07 4.07 10.96
CA VAL A 22 13.87 3.26 9.75
C VAL A 22 14.64 1.96 9.91
N LEU A 23 13.91 0.85 9.89
CA LEU A 23 14.47 -0.49 9.85
C LEU A 23 14.69 -0.90 8.40
N GLN A 24 15.90 -1.36 8.13
CA GLN A 24 16.35 -1.84 6.82
C GLN A 24 17.13 -3.15 6.99
N GLY A 25 17.20 -3.92 5.92
CA GLY A 25 17.82 -5.23 5.88
C GLY A 25 17.30 -6.01 4.68
N THR A 26 18.06 -6.99 4.20
CA THR A 26 17.72 -7.84 3.05
C THR A 26 17.42 -9.28 3.44
N ASP A 27 17.73 -9.64 4.68
CA ASP A 27 17.60 -10.97 5.25
C ASP A 27 17.50 -10.87 6.79
N PRO A 28 17.05 -11.93 7.48
CA PRO A 28 16.85 -11.91 8.92
C PRO A 28 18.11 -11.60 9.73
N HIS A 29 19.30 -12.00 9.25
CA HIS A 29 20.56 -11.78 9.96
C HIS A 29 20.94 -10.31 9.96
N ASN A 30 21.01 -9.70 8.77
CA ASN A 30 21.35 -8.29 8.61
C ASN A 30 20.33 -7.37 9.28
N MET A 31 19.06 -7.72 9.22
CA MET A 31 18.03 -6.96 9.93
C MET A 31 18.17 -7.07 11.45
N LYS A 32 18.42 -8.26 12.01
CA LYS A 32 18.61 -8.41 13.46
C LYS A 32 19.83 -7.63 13.93
N MET A 33 20.92 -7.67 13.17
CA MET A 33 22.12 -6.85 13.42
C MET A 33 21.78 -5.35 13.43
N TRP A 34 21.01 -4.87 12.45
CA TRP A 34 20.57 -3.49 12.41
C TRP A 34 19.67 -3.13 13.59
N TRP A 35 18.68 -3.97 13.89
CA TRP A 35 17.77 -3.80 15.02
C TRP A 35 18.53 -3.69 16.36
N ASP A 36 19.48 -4.59 16.60
CA ASP A 36 20.27 -4.59 17.84
C ASP A 36 21.08 -3.30 18.00
N GLU A 37 21.56 -2.72 16.90
CA GLU A 37 22.28 -1.45 16.95
C GLU A 37 21.33 -0.26 17.22
N VAL A 38 20.11 -0.29 16.68
CA VAL A 38 19.24 0.89 16.66
C VAL A 38 18.08 0.89 17.67
N LYS A 39 17.74 -0.25 18.26
CA LYS A 39 16.60 -0.36 19.22
C LYS A 39 16.72 0.54 20.45
N LYS A 40 17.95 0.93 20.81
CA LYS A 40 18.24 1.89 21.89
C LYS A 40 17.79 3.34 21.59
N TYR A 41 17.47 3.64 20.33
CA TYR A 41 16.93 4.93 19.91
C TYR A 41 15.40 4.84 19.80
N LYS A 42 14.73 4.70 20.94
CA LYS A 42 13.27 4.76 21.05
C LYS A 42 12.79 6.20 20.87
N PHE A 43 12.42 6.54 19.64
CA PHE A 43 11.78 7.80 19.31
C PHE A 43 10.26 7.64 19.39
N ASP A 44 9.51 8.21 18.44
CA ASP A 44 8.04 8.18 18.42
C ASP A 44 7.50 6.94 17.71
N GLY A 45 8.37 6.14 17.10
CA GLY A 45 7.99 4.94 16.37
C GLY A 45 9.02 4.43 15.37
N TRP A 46 8.56 3.60 14.45
CA TRP A 46 9.39 2.83 13.54
C TRP A 46 8.88 2.91 12.11
N ALA A 47 9.78 2.86 11.14
CA ALA A 47 9.44 2.72 9.73
C ALA A 47 10.02 1.41 9.18
N LEU A 48 9.24 0.67 8.42
CA LEU A 48 9.61 -0.60 7.80
C LEU A 48 9.89 -0.36 6.31
N ALA A 49 11.13 -0.59 5.87
CA ALA A 49 11.55 -0.36 4.50
C ALA A 49 11.96 -1.65 3.78
N GLY A 50 11.79 -1.68 2.45
CA GLY A 50 12.32 -2.75 1.60
C GLY A 50 11.86 -4.14 2.05
N ASP A 51 12.82 -5.05 2.21
CA ASP A 51 12.56 -6.45 2.59
C ASP A 51 12.17 -6.61 4.08
N VAL A 52 12.41 -5.58 4.91
CA VAL A 52 11.89 -5.52 6.29
C VAL A 52 10.39 -5.17 6.29
N GLY A 53 9.98 -4.39 5.29
CA GLY A 53 8.58 -4.08 5.03
C GLY A 53 7.92 -5.07 4.07
N TRP A 54 6.81 -4.62 3.47
CA TRP A 54 5.97 -5.43 2.60
C TRP A 54 6.69 -6.03 1.37
N GLY A 55 7.84 -5.48 0.97
CA GLY A 55 8.65 -6.00 -0.14
C GLY A 55 9.27 -7.37 0.15
N GLY A 56 9.44 -7.72 1.43
CA GLY A 56 9.98 -9.01 1.87
C GLY A 56 8.95 -10.13 1.92
N GLY A 57 7.67 -9.82 1.73
CA GLY A 57 6.56 -10.75 1.98
C GLY A 57 6.00 -10.63 3.40
N LEU A 58 4.83 -11.25 3.62
CA LEU A 58 4.14 -11.16 4.92
C LEU A 58 4.86 -11.91 6.03
N ASP A 59 5.51 -13.02 5.74
CA ASP A 59 6.31 -13.76 6.71
C ASP A 59 7.44 -12.88 7.27
N SER A 60 8.12 -12.10 6.43
CA SER A 60 9.12 -11.12 6.86
C SER A 60 8.48 -10.06 7.76
N VAL A 61 7.40 -9.41 7.30
CA VAL A 61 6.73 -8.36 8.10
C VAL A 61 6.31 -8.88 9.48
N LEU A 62 5.68 -10.06 9.56
CA LEU A 62 5.25 -10.62 10.83
C LEU A 62 6.43 -11.01 11.72
N TYR A 63 7.48 -11.62 11.15
CA TYR A 63 8.69 -11.93 11.91
C TYR A 63 9.27 -10.67 12.56
N ASN A 64 9.34 -9.58 11.80
CA ASN A 64 9.97 -8.33 12.22
C ASN A 64 9.14 -7.66 13.32
N ILE A 65 7.83 -7.58 13.11
CA ILE A 65 6.91 -6.98 14.07
C ILE A 65 6.86 -7.78 15.37
N LEU A 66 6.79 -9.12 15.30
CA LEU A 66 6.75 -9.94 16.51
C LEU A 66 8.07 -9.88 17.29
N MET A 67 9.21 -9.92 16.59
CA MET A 67 10.53 -9.72 17.21
C MET A 67 10.64 -8.34 17.88
N MET A 68 10.20 -7.29 17.20
CA MET A 68 10.16 -5.94 17.75
C MET A 68 9.21 -5.84 18.96
N LYS A 69 8.06 -6.50 18.92
CA LYS A 69 7.09 -6.55 20.02
C LYS A 69 7.70 -7.21 21.26
N ASP A 70 8.38 -8.34 21.07
CA ASP A 70 9.08 -9.05 22.16
C ASP A 70 10.23 -8.23 22.76
N GLU A 71 10.73 -7.22 22.03
CA GLU A 71 11.80 -6.30 22.47
C GLU A 71 11.27 -4.88 22.79
N ASP A 72 9.99 -4.76 23.17
CA ASP A 72 9.35 -3.53 23.65
C ASP A 72 9.39 -2.36 22.66
N ALA A 73 9.33 -2.63 21.35
CA ALA A 73 9.36 -1.58 20.33
C ALA A 73 8.10 -0.71 20.33
N PHE A 74 6.97 -1.20 20.82
CA PHE A 74 5.65 -0.58 20.64
C PHE A 74 5.00 -0.09 21.94
N VAL A 75 5.77 0.07 23.01
CA VAL A 75 5.27 0.59 24.29
C VAL A 75 4.84 2.06 24.16
N ASP A 76 4.14 2.58 25.17
CA ASP A 76 3.60 3.96 25.17
C ASP A 76 4.71 4.99 24.80
N GLY A 77 4.37 5.87 23.86
CA GLY A 77 5.31 6.84 23.28
C GLY A 77 6.08 6.32 22.07
N GLN A 78 5.93 5.04 21.69
CA GLN A 78 6.33 4.50 20.39
C GLN A 78 5.08 4.14 19.57
N ASP A 79 4.23 5.15 19.42
CA ASP A 79 2.84 5.00 18.97
C ASP A 79 2.70 4.95 17.44
N TRP A 80 3.80 4.77 16.69
CA TRP A 80 3.75 4.87 15.23
C TRP A 80 4.56 3.78 14.54
N VAL A 81 3.95 3.14 13.54
CA VAL A 81 4.61 2.26 12.58
C VAL A 81 4.32 2.77 11.18
N HIS A 82 5.32 2.90 10.33
CA HIS A 82 5.15 3.37 8.96
C HIS A 82 5.71 2.35 7.96
N ALA A 83 4.86 1.81 7.08
CA ALA A 83 5.30 0.91 6.01
C ALA A 83 5.51 1.71 4.72
N LEU A 84 6.75 1.71 4.22
CA LEU A 84 7.13 2.56 3.09
C LEU A 84 6.66 1.99 1.74
N GLY A 85 6.02 2.85 0.94
CA GLY A 85 5.72 2.61 -0.48
C GLY A 85 4.69 1.50 -0.75
N VAL A 86 3.59 1.45 0.00
CA VAL A 86 2.54 0.44 -0.12
C VAL A 86 1.43 0.93 -1.05
N SER A 87 1.14 0.16 -2.10
CA SER A 87 0.14 0.54 -3.12
C SER A 87 -0.89 -0.56 -3.41
N LYS A 88 -1.16 -1.46 -2.45
CA LYS A 88 -2.01 -2.65 -2.66
C LYS A 88 -3.15 -2.73 -1.62
N PRO A 89 -4.41 -2.95 -2.03
CA PRO A 89 -5.55 -3.07 -1.10
C PRO A 89 -5.39 -4.21 -0.09
N THR A 90 -4.82 -5.34 -0.52
CA THR A 90 -4.56 -6.48 0.37
C THR A 90 -3.65 -6.10 1.53
N TRP A 91 -2.60 -5.33 1.29
CA TRP A 91 -1.70 -4.84 2.36
C TRP A 91 -2.38 -3.83 3.29
N ALA A 92 -3.31 -3.02 2.79
CA ALA A 92 -4.11 -2.14 3.65
C ALA A 92 -4.88 -2.94 4.71
N VAL A 93 -5.45 -4.09 4.33
CA VAL A 93 -6.13 -5.02 5.26
C VAL A 93 -5.15 -5.63 6.26
N ILE A 94 -4.01 -6.12 5.78
CA ILE A 94 -2.99 -6.74 6.64
C ILE A 94 -2.49 -5.78 7.71
N PHE A 95 -2.19 -4.53 7.33
CA PHE A 95 -1.75 -3.54 8.30
C PHE A 95 -2.84 -3.21 9.33
N THR A 96 -4.12 -3.19 8.93
CA THR A 96 -5.21 -3.06 9.90
C THR A 96 -5.30 -4.25 10.85
N ALA A 97 -5.16 -5.49 10.37
CA ALA A 97 -5.15 -6.68 11.22
C ALA A 97 -4.01 -6.61 12.26
N ILE A 98 -2.80 -6.29 11.81
CA ILE A 98 -1.62 -6.13 12.68
C ILE A 98 -1.84 -4.99 13.69
N GLN A 99 -2.35 -3.84 13.24
CA GLN A 99 -2.63 -2.69 14.11
C GLN A 99 -3.62 -3.07 15.21
N LYS A 100 -4.69 -3.82 14.90
CA LYS A 100 -5.67 -4.29 15.89
C LYS A 100 -5.00 -5.15 16.97
N GLN A 101 -4.02 -5.98 16.62
CA GLN A 101 -3.29 -6.79 17.60
C GLN A 101 -2.34 -5.94 18.45
N LEU A 102 -1.56 -5.05 17.84
CA LEU A 102 -0.64 -4.17 18.57
C LEU A 102 -1.38 -3.19 19.50
N ARG A 103 -2.58 -2.76 19.13
CA ARG A 103 -3.43 -1.88 19.96
C ARG A 103 -3.96 -2.50 21.24
N LYS A 104 -3.89 -3.83 21.38
CA LYS A 104 -4.19 -4.50 22.65
C LYS A 104 -3.19 -4.10 23.74
N ASP A 105 -1.94 -3.89 23.36
CA ASP A 105 -0.85 -3.49 24.26
C ASP A 105 -0.65 -1.96 24.27
N ASN A 106 -0.75 -1.29 23.11
CA ASN A 106 -0.67 0.18 22.99
C ASN A 106 -1.86 0.75 22.20
N PRO A 107 -2.93 1.21 22.88
CA PRO A 107 -4.14 1.73 22.24
C PRO A 107 -3.93 2.94 21.31
N LYS A 108 -2.84 3.70 21.48
CA LYS A 108 -2.52 4.88 20.66
C LYS A 108 -1.79 4.53 19.37
N LEU A 109 -1.30 3.30 19.23
CA LEU A 109 -0.46 2.90 18.11
C LEU A 109 -1.19 3.07 16.78
N GLN A 110 -0.54 3.71 15.82
CA GLN A 110 -1.02 3.89 14.46
C GLN A 110 -0.03 3.29 13.46
N ILE A 111 -0.55 2.43 12.58
CA ILE A 111 0.14 2.00 11.38
C ILE A 111 -0.27 2.92 10.23
N SER A 112 0.70 3.42 9.50
CA SER A 112 0.53 4.26 8.33
C SER A 112 1.37 3.73 7.18
N TYR A 113 1.06 4.16 5.97
CA TYR A 113 1.81 3.83 4.76
C TYR A 113 1.61 4.92 3.72
N ASP A 114 2.50 4.99 2.75
CA ASP A 114 2.49 5.98 1.67
C ASP A 114 2.48 5.31 0.29
N SER A 115 2.01 6.04 -0.73
CA SER A 115 2.04 5.58 -2.11
C SER A 115 2.29 6.74 -3.06
N ALA A 116 3.35 6.62 -3.87
CA ALA A 116 3.57 7.49 -5.02
C ALA A 116 2.87 6.99 -6.29
N SER A 117 2.30 5.77 -6.27
CA SER A 117 1.74 5.11 -7.45
C SER A 117 0.63 5.90 -8.14
N PRO A 118 -0.32 6.57 -7.43
CA PRO A 118 -1.34 7.36 -8.11
C PRO A 118 -0.76 8.45 -9.04
N PHE A 119 0.31 9.10 -8.58
CA PHE A 119 0.98 10.17 -9.32
C PHE A 119 1.86 9.63 -10.44
N GLN A 120 2.59 8.54 -10.17
CA GLN A 120 3.46 7.91 -11.17
C GLN A 120 2.66 7.29 -12.32
N MET A 121 1.52 6.67 -12.01
CA MET A 121 0.72 5.97 -13.02
C MET A 121 0.25 6.92 -14.12
N VAL A 122 -0.29 8.07 -13.74
CA VAL A 122 -0.70 9.07 -14.71
C VAL A 122 0.49 9.90 -15.20
N GLY A 123 1.26 10.50 -14.29
CA GLY A 123 2.25 11.52 -14.64
C GLY A 123 3.52 10.98 -15.31
N LYS A 124 3.80 9.68 -15.18
CA LYS A 124 4.96 9.03 -15.83
C LYS A 124 4.53 8.02 -16.89
N PHE A 125 3.48 7.23 -16.62
CA PHE A 125 3.08 6.14 -17.52
C PHE A 125 1.87 6.48 -18.38
N HIS A 126 1.22 7.63 -18.17
CA HIS A 126 0.01 8.05 -18.89
C HIS A 126 -1.13 7.03 -18.84
N ASP A 127 -1.20 6.32 -17.72
CA ASP A 127 -2.19 5.29 -17.44
C ASP A 127 -3.14 5.76 -16.34
N THR A 128 -4.41 5.39 -16.45
CA THR A 128 -5.43 5.60 -15.42
C THR A 128 -5.78 4.31 -14.73
N VAL A 129 -5.97 4.37 -13.42
CA VAL A 129 -6.31 3.19 -12.62
C VAL A 129 -7.81 3.02 -12.56
N ARG A 130 -8.25 1.76 -12.71
CA ARG A 130 -9.65 1.38 -12.62
C ARG A 130 -9.99 0.94 -11.20
N TYR A 131 -11.23 1.22 -10.81
CA TYR A 131 -11.74 0.76 -9.53
C TYR A 131 -11.76 -0.78 -9.48
N PRO A 132 -11.07 -1.42 -8.50
CA PRO A 132 -11.09 -2.87 -8.36
C PRO A 132 -12.47 -3.34 -7.90
N LYS A 133 -12.93 -4.48 -8.42
CA LYS A 133 -14.26 -5.03 -8.07
C LYS A 133 -14.29 -5.79 -6.73
N LEU A 134 -13.14 -5.94 -6.06
CA LEU A 134 -12.94 -6.59 -4.74
C LEU A 134 -13.94 -7.73 -4.44
N THR A 135 -13.86 -8.81 -5.22
CA THR A 135 -14.77 -9.96 -5.09
C THR A 135 -14.15 -11.07 -4.25
N LYS A 136 -14.85 -12.21 -4.11
CA LYS A 136 -14.34 -13.42 -3.44
C LYS A 136 -13.13 -14.07 -4.15
N ASP A 137 -12.81 -13.64 -5.37
CA ASP A 137 -11.59 -14.05 -6.07
C ASP A 137 -10.43 -13.10 -5.74
N LEU A 138 -9.39 -13.62 -5.10
CA LEU A 138 -8.19 -12.87 -4.71
C LEU A 138 -7.55 -12.10 -5.89
N ARG A 139 -7.66 -12.62 -7.12
CA ARG A 139 -7.11 -11.97 -8.32
C ARG A 139 -7.76 -10.62 -8.63
N THR A 140 -8.92 -10.33 -8.06
CA THR A 140 -9.62 -9.05 -8.22
C THR A 140 -9.17 -7.98 -7.23
N TRP A 141 -8.33 -8.33 -6.25
CA TRP A 141 -7.81 -7.42 -5.21
C TRP A 141 -6.52 -6.73 -5.65
N VAL A 142 -6.49 -6.26 -6.90
CA VAL A 142 -5.34 -5.63 -7.53
C VAL A 142 -5.72 -4.28 -8.13
N MET A 143 -4.80 -3.33 -8.08
CA MET A 143 -4.98 -2.06 -8.80
C MET A 143 -4.62 -2.29 -10.26
N SER A 144 -5.60 -2.23 -11.15
CA SER A 144 -5.38 -2.38 -12.59
C SER A 144 -5.35 -1.03 -13.26
N ALA A 145 -4.38 -0.81 -14.14
CA ALA A 145 -4.21 0.42 -14.89
C ALA A 145 -4.41 0.14 -16.39
N SER A 146 -4.81 1.16 -17.13
CA SER A 146 -4.85 1.14 -18.58
C SER A 146 -4.59 2.54 -19.11
N GLU A 147 -4.10 2.64 -20.34
CA GLU A 147 -3.83 3.92 -21.00
C GLU A 147 -5.03 4.88 -20.87
N VAL A 148 -4.73 6.14 -20.57
CA VAL A 148 -5.72 7.21 -20.57
C VAL A 148 -6.33 7.32 -21.96
N GLN A 149 -7.64 7.55 -22.08
CA GLN A 149 -8.29 7.70 -23.39
C GLN A 149 -7.90 9.02 -24.07
N THR A 150 -6.70 9.07 -24.63
CA THR A 150 -6.18 10.22 -25.37
C THR A 150 -6.35 10.02 -26.86
N ASN A 151 -7.22 10.80 -27.49
CA ASN A 151 -7.38 10.82 -28.93
C ASN A 151 -7.93 12.18 -29.39
N PRO A 152 -7.32 12.85 -30.40
CA PRO A 152 -7.82 14.11 -30.94
C PRO A 152 -9.29 14.12 -31.38
N ILE A 153 -9.89 12.97 -31.71
CA ILE A 153 -11.34 12.90 -32.05
C ILE A 153 -12.22 13.34 -30.87
N TYR A 154 -11.74 13.20 -29.63
CA TYR A 154 -12.49 13.57 -28.44
C TYR A 154 -12.41 15.06 -28.10
N ALA A 155 -11.58 15.83 -28.80
CA ALA A 155 -11.44 17.27 -28.57
C ALA A 155 -12.59 18.08 -29.18
N ASN A 156 -13.00 19.14 -28.47
CA ASN A 156 -14.07 20.05 -28.90
C ASN A 156 -15.37 19.31 -29.25
N THR A 157 -15.75 18.34 -28.41
CA THR A 157 -16.95 17.52 -28.63
C THR A 157 -18.17 18.02 -27.87
N ASP A 158 -18.08 19.18 -27.22
CA ASP A 158 -19.14 19.81 -26.40
C ASP A 158 -19.77 18.81 -25.40
N GLY A 159 -18.91 18.07 -24.70
CA GLY A 159 -19.30 17.09 -23.69
C GLY A 159 -19.97 15.82 -24.22
N LYS A 160 -19.93 15.56 -25.54
CA LYS A 160 -20.61 14.41 -26.16
C LYS A 160 -20.17 13.05 -25.60
N PHE A 161 -18.92 12.92 -25.18
CA PHE A 161 -18.37 11.66 -24.69
C PHE A 161 -18.03 11.76 -23.21
N HIS A 162 -18.76 11.04 -22.37
CA HIS A 162 -18.47 10.94 -20.94
C HIS A 162 -17.16 10.21 -20.67
N PHE A 163 -16.49 10.59 -19.59
CA PHE A 163 -15.36 9.83 -19.08
C PHE A 163 -15.85 8.46 -18.56
N PRO A 164 -15.22 7.33 -18.97
CA PRO A 164 -15.81 6.01 -18.77
C PRO A 164 -15.56 5.39 -17.38
N PHE A 165 -14.86 6.09 -16.47
CA PHE A 165 -14.52 5.54 -15.16
C PHE A 165 -15.14 6.34 -14.01
N SER A 166 -15.82 5.64 -13.11
CA SER A 166 -16.52 6.24 -11.98
C SER A 166 -15.59 6.74 -10.89
N SER A 167 -15.83 7.97 -10.47
CA SER A 167 -15.30 8.64 -9.28
C SER A 167 -16.02 9.99 -9.14
N PRO A 168 -15.98 10.68 -7.99
CA PRO A 168 -16.62 11.99 -7.84
C PRO A 168 -16.23 13.00 -8.94
N LEU A 169 -14.98 12.96 -9.39
CA LEU A 169 -14.52 13.78 -10.51
C LEU A 169 -14.92 13.18 -11.86
N GLY A 170 -14.76 11.87 -12.03
CA GLY A 170 -15.06 11.14 -13.26
C GLY A 170 -16.52 11.25 -13.71
N GLU A 171 -17.47 11.31 -12.78
CA GLU A 171 -18.90 11.54 -13.07
C GLU A 171 -19.18 12.95 -13.65
N LEU A 172 -18.28 13.91 -13.40
CA LEU A 172 -18.36 15.28 -13.92
C LEU A 172 -17.53 15.47 -15.19
N MET A 173 -16.67 14.50 -15.52
CA MET A 173 -15.72 14.59 -16.61
C MET A 173 -16.30 14.06 -17.92
N THR A 174 -15.79 14.65 -19.00
CA THR A 174 -16.02 14.24 -20.39
C THR A 174 -14.65 14.12 -21.05
N LEU A 175 -14.57 13.40 -22.17
CA LEU A 175 -13.29 13.15 -22.84
C LEU A 175 -12.67 14.40 -23.45
N ASP A 176 -13.43 15.47 -23.70
CA ASP A 176 -12.92 16.78 -24.14
C ASP A 176 -12.24 17.58 -23.00
N HIS A 177 -12.56 17.31 -21.73
CA HIS A 177 -11.78 17.83 -20.60
C HIS A 177 -10.39 17.21 -20.50
N ILE A 178 -10.21 16.01 -21.06
CA ILE A 178 -8.91 15.32 -21.13
C ILE A 178 -8.22 15.68 -22.45
N ASN A 179 -8.96 15.67 -23.55
CA ASN A 179 -8.47 15.93 -24.89
C ASN A 179 -8.80 17.37 -25.31
N VAL A 180 -7.97 18.32 -24.90
CA VAL A 180 -8.19 19.76 -25.15
C VAL A 180 -7.71 20.23 -26.53
N ASN A 181 -6.84 19.45 -27.16
CA ASN A 181 -6.21 19.78 -28.44
C ASN A 181 -6.74 18.85 -29.55
N GLY A 182 -7.34 19.44 -30.60
CA GLY A 182 -7.81 18.76 -31.81
C GLY A 182 -7.19 19.35 -33.08
N GLY A 183 -6.81 18.48 -34.04
CA GLY A 183 -6.37 18.88 -35.38
C GLY A 183 -5.17 18.10 -35.90
N LYS A 184 -4.98 18.13 -37.23
CA LYS A 184 -3.96 17.33 -37.95
C LYS A 184 -2.51 17.65 -37.57
N TYR A 185 -2.25 18.79 -36.93
CA TYR A 185 -0.90 19.31 -36.67
C TYR A 185 -0.62 19.60 -35.18
N GLN A 186 -1.52 19.21 -34.27
CA GLN A 186 -1.27 19.33 -32.82
C GLN A 186 -0.62 18.03 -32.30
N GLY A 187 0.55 18.16 -31.66
CA GLY A 187 1.40 17.02 -31.29
C GLY A 187 0.93 16.22 -30.07
N MET A 188 0.16 16.81 -29.16
CA MET A 188 -0.45 16.13 -28.00
C MET A 188 -1.88 16.61 -27.81
N SER A 189 -2.82 15.69 -27.61
CA SER A 189 -4.24 16.04 -27.37
C SER A 189 -4.49 16.56 -25.95
N THR A 190 -3.53 16.41 -25.03
CA THR A 190 -3.65 16.72 -23.60
C THR A 190 -2.83 17.94 -23.19
N ASP A 191 -3.14 18.51 -22.02
CA ASP A 191 -2.34 19.53 -21.35
C ASP A 191 -2.07 19.18 -19.86
N THR A 192 -1.50 20.12 -19.11
CA THR A 192 -1.23 19.94 -17.67
C THR A 192 -2.50 19.72 -16.85
N ILE A 193 -3.61 20.40 -17.18
CA ILE A 193 -4.87 20.26 -16.48
C ILE A 193 -5.48 18.88 -16.76
N SER A 194 -5.42 18.39 -18.00
CA SER A 194 -5.81 17.03 -18.37
C SER A 194 -5.13 16.00 -17.45
N TRP A 195 -3.82 16.10 -17.27
CA TRP A 195 -3.08 15.17 -16.42
C TRP A 195 -3.40 15.33 -14.93
N LEU A 196 -3.61 16.54 -14.44
CA LEU A 196 -4.03 16.77 -13.06
C LEU A 196 -5.42 16.18 -12.77
N LEU A 197 -6.37 16.28 -13.70
CA LEU A 197 -7.69 15.63 -13.58
C LEU A 197 -7.54 14.11 -13.45
N MET A 198 -6.72 13.51 -14.32
CA MET A 198 -6.46 12.07 -14.31
C MET A 198 -5.74 11.60 -13.03
N ILE A 199 -4.78 12.39 -12.52
CA ILE A 199 -4.11 12.12 -11.24
C ILE A 199 -5.12 12.13 -10.10
N ASN A 200 -6.03 13.12 -10.06
CA ASN A 200 -7.03 13.21 -8.99
C ASN A 200 -8.05 12.06 -9.03
N HIS A 201 -8.51 11.67 -10.23
CA HIS A 201 -9.32 10.46 -10.41
C HIS A 201 -8.59 9.23 -9.85
N THR A 202 -7.35 9.03 -10.29
CA THR A 202 -6.53 7.88 -9.88
C THR A 202 -6.28 7.87 -8.37
N LEU A 203 -5.98 9.03 -7.77
CA LEU A 203 -5.80 9.16 -6.33
C LEU A 203 -7.06 8.76 -5.55
N TYR A 204 -8.23 9.23 -5.99
CA TYR A 204 -9.50 8.82 -5.39
C TYR A 204 -9.68 7.30 -5.44
N VAL A 205 -9.42 6.68 -6.61
CA VAL A 205 -9.55 5.24 -6.78
C VAL A 205 -8.67 4.49 -5.78
N TYR A 206 -7.39 4.86 -5.60
CA TYR A 206 -6.51 4.24 -4.61
C TYR A 206 -7.05 4.38 -3.18
N VAL A 207 -7.37 5.60 -2.75
CA VAL A 207 -7.84 5.87 -1.38
C VAL A 207 -9.11 5.08 -1.10
N ARG A 208 -10.11 5.17 -1.98
CA ARG A 208 -11.40 4.52 -1.78
C ARG A 208 -11.30 2.99 -1.84
N SER A 209 -10.46 2.44 -2.72
CA SER A 209 -10.20 0.99 -2.77
C SER A 209 -9.61 0.46 -1.47
N PHE A 210 -8.72 1.22 -0.82
CA PHE A 210 -8.09 0.78 0.44
C PHE A 210 -9.06 0.85 1.62
N LEU A 211 -9.92 1.87 1.63
CA LEU A 211 -11.00 1.98 2.62
C LEU A 211 -12.00 0.84 2.45
N GLU A 212 -12.48 0.61 1.23
CA GLU A 212 -13.45 -0.46 0.94
C GLU A 212 -12.88 -1.85 1.26
N ALA A 213 -11.62 -2.12 0.91
CA ALA A 213 -10.96 -3.37 1.27
C ALA A 213 -10.97 -3.63 2.78
N ASN A 214 -10.76 -2.58 3.60
CA ASN A 214 -10.83 -2.70 5.05
C ASN A 214 -12.28 -2.87 5.55
N GLU A 215 -13.22 -2.13 4.99
CA GLU A 215 -14.65 -2.24 5.33
C GLU A 215 -15.16 -3.67 5.06
N LEU A 216 -14.88 -4.22 3.87
CA LEU A 216 -15.28 -5.58 3.49
C LEU A 216 -14.76 -6.65 4.46
N VAL A 217 -13.55 -6.48 5.00
CA VAL A 217 -12.92 -7.49 5.87
C VAL A 217 -13.31 -7.33 7.33
N PHE A 218 -13.47 -6.10 7.82
CA PHE A 218 -13.55 -5.84 9.26
C PHE A 218 -14.90 -5.32 9.76
N LEU A 219 -15.84 -4.93 8.89
CA LEU A 219 -17.12 -4.36 9.32
C LEU A 219 -18.04 -5.42 9.94
N ASP A 220 -18.25 -6.54 9.23
CA ASP A 220 -19.06 -7.66 9.70
C ASP A 220 -18.47 -9.00 9.22
N ARG A 221 -18.34 -9.95 10.14
CA ARG A 221 -17.67 -11.24 9.85
C ARG A 221 -18.50 -12.14 8.94
N SER A 222 -19.83 -12.11 9.06
CA SER A 222 -20.71 -12.92 8.20
C SER A 222 -20.62 -12.43 6.76
N SER A 223 -20.75 -11.11 6.57
CA SER A 223 -20.64 -10.44 5.27
C SER A 223 -19.25 -10.65 4.65
N ALA A 224 -18.19 -10.60 5.46
CA ALA A 224 -16.82 -10.86 4.99
C ALA A 224 -16.67 -12.28 4.43
N GLN A 225 -17.25 -13.30 5.08
CA GLN A 225 -17.19 -14.70 4.60
C GLN A 225 -17.90 -14.91 3.25
N GLU A 226 -18.88 -14.08 2.93
CA GLU A 226 -19.61 -14.13 1.66
C GLU A 226 -18.88 -13.39 0.53
N THR A 227 -18.14 -12.32 0.85
CA THR A 227 -17.63 -11.36 -0.15
C THR A 227 -16.10 -11.34 -0.29
N VAL A 228 -15.35 -11.68 0.76
CA VAL A 228 -13.89 -11.61 0.81
C VAL A 228 -13.27 -12.96 0.42
N PRO A 229 -12.12 -12.97 -0.29
CA PRO A 229 -11.35 -14.19 -0.51
C PRO A 229 -10.98 -14.90 0.79
N ASN A 230 -11.19 -16.22 0.83
CA ASN A 230 -10.89 -17.03 2.02
C ASN A 230 -9.42 -16.90 2.43
N GLU A 231 -8.52 -16.74 1.46
CA GLU A 231 -7.09 -16.57 1.69
C GLU A 231 -6.78 -15.32 2.54
N ILE A 232 -7.50 -14.22 2.33
CA ILE A 232 -7.33 -13.00 3.14
C ILE A 232 -7.84 -13.25 4.55
N LEU A 233 -9.00 -13.90 4.70
CA LEU A 233 -9.59 -14.21 6.00
C LEU A 233 -8.70 -15.16 6.81
N GLU A 234 -8.16 -16.21 6.18
CA GLU A 234 -7.21 -17.14 6.80
C GLU A 234 -5.95 -16.42 7.30
N VAL A 235 -5.42 -15.49 6.51
CA VAL A 235 -4.28 -14.68 6.92
C VAL A 235 -4.63 -13.76 8.09
N VAL A 236 -5.79 -13.09 8.07
CA VAL A 236 -6.23 -12.23 9.16
C VAL A 236 -6.36 -13.03 10.45
N ASP A 237 -7.04 -14.19 10.41
CA ASP A 237 -7.21 -15.07 11.55
C ASP A 237 -5.84 -15.59 12.06
N PHE A 238 -4.93 -15.91 11.15
CA PHE A 238 -3.57 -16.30 11.49
C PHE A 238 -2.79 -15.17 12.18
N ILE A 239 -2.96 -13.91 11.74
CA ILE A 239 -2.37 -12.75 12.42
C ILE A 239 -2.91 -12.64 13.84
N GLU A 240 -4.20 -12.82 14.07
CA GLU A 240 -4.74 -12.80 15.43
C GLU A 240 -4.14 -13.93 16.29
N HIS A 241 -4.05 -15.14 15.74
CA HIS A 241 -3.47 -16.29 16.42
C HIS A 241 -1.99 -16.09 16.76
N VAL A 242 -1.16 -15.71 15.79
CA VAL A 242 0.30 -15.67 15.95
C VAL A 242 0.76 -14.63 16.98
N PHE A 243 -0.03 -13.57 17.19
CA PHE A 243 0.23 -12.57 18.23
C PHE A 243 -0.05 -13.07 19.66
N THR A 244 -0.75 -14.20 19.83
CA THR A 244 -1.12 -14.76 21.14
C THR A 244 -0.22 -15.91 21.60
N VAL A 245 0.55 -16.50 20.70
CA VAL A 245 1.36 -17.69 20.99
C VAL A 245 2.78 -17.33 21.40
N LYS A 246 3.35 -18.07 22.37
CA LYS A 246 4.73 -17.85 22.82
C LYS A 246 5.77 -18.20 21.76
N ASN A 247 5.56 -19.30 21.01
CA ASN A 247 6.49 -19.77 19.99
C ASN A 247 6.00 -19.38 18.58
N TRP A 248 5.82 -18.08 18.38
CA TRP A 248 5.35 -17.54 17.10
C TRP A 248 6.30 -17.86 15.94
N LYS A 249 7.61 -18.00 16.19
CA LYS A 249 8.61 -18.39 15.18
C LYS A 249 8.27 -19.73 14.54
N ARG A 250 7.88 -20.72 15.35
CA ARG A 250 7.46 -22.03 14.84
C ARG A 250 6.19 -21.93 14.01
N GLU A 251 5.21 -21.14 14.45
CA GLU A 251 3.95 -20.96 13.71
C GLU A 251 4.18 -20.23 12.38
N LEU A 252 5.06 -19.23 12.32
CA LEU A 252 5.44 -18.59 11.05
C LEU A 252 6.10 -19.59 10.10
N THR A 253 7.08 -20.37 10.56
CA THR A 253 7.74 -21.38 9.71
C THR A 253 6.74 -22.41 9.17
N LYS A 254 5.82 -22.89 10.04
CA LYS A 254 4.79 -23.86 9.67
C LYS A 254 3.82 -23.32 8.62
N ASN A 255 3.43 -22.05 8.74
CA ASN A 255 2.40 -21.44 7.90
C ASN A 255 2.97 -20.61 6.74
N LYS A 256 4.29 -20.55 6.58
CA LYS A 256 4.94 -19.82 5.48
C LYS A 256 4.37 -20.14 4.09
N PRO A 257 4.06 -21.40 3.72
CA PRO A 257 3.45 -21.68 2.41
C PRO A 257 2.09 -21.01 2.19
N MET A 258 1.29 -20.84 3.26
CA MET A 258 0.02 -20.11 3.20
C MET A 258 0.27 -18.62 3.03
N LEU A 259 1.21 -18.05 3.81
CA LEU A 259 1.57 -16.62 3.72
C LEU A 259 2.12 -16.25 2.34
N ASP A 260 3.02 -17.08 1.78
CA ASP A 260 3.66 -16.84 0.49
C ASP A 260 2.67 -16.93 -0.69
N ARG A 261 1.59 -17.71 -0.54
CA ARG A 261 0.52 -17.80 -1.56
C ARG A 261 -0.20 -16.47 -1.78
N VAL A 262 -0.34 -15.68 -0.71
CA VAL A 262 -1.09 -14.41 -0.73
C VAL A 262 -0.14 -13.21 -0.81
N PHE A 263 1.02 -13.30 -0.15
CA PHE A 263 1.95 -12.19 0.06
C PHE A 263 3.42 -12.64 -0.07
N GLY A 264 3.76 -13.26 -1.19
CA GLY A 264 5.14 -13.65 -1.50
C GLY A 264 6.11 -12.46 -1.59
N LYS A 265 7.40 -12.77 -1.44
CA LYS A 265 8.50 -11.80 -1.64
C LYS A 265 8.47 -11.26 -3.07
N ILE A 266 8.54 -9.95 -3.21
CA ILE A 266 8.52 -9.31 -4.54
C ILE A 266 9.85 -9.57 -5.24
N GLY A 267 9.78 -10.21 -6.41
CA GLY A 267 10.95 -10.49 -7.23
C GLY A 267 11.63 -9.22 -7.74
N LYS A 268 12.92 -9.29 -8.10
CA LYS A 268 13.65 -8.15 -8.71
C LYS A 268 13.00 -7.65 -10.01
N LYS A 269 12.33 -8.53 -10.77
CA LYS A 269 11.57 -8.18 -12.00
C LYS A 269 10.23 -7.51 -11.71
N GLU A 270 9.47 -8.00 -10.72
CA GLU A 270 8.20 -7.39 -10.33
C GLU A 270 8.36 -5.95 -9.81
N LYS A 271 9.51 -5.57 -9.25
CA LYS A 271 9.83 -4.17 -8.91
C LYS A 271 9.88 -3.24 -10.15
N GLN A 272 10.13 -3.79 -11.34
CA GLN A 272 10.03 -3.08 -12.62
C GLN A 272 8.64 -3.25 -13.25
N ASP A 273 7.99 -4.40 -13.08
CA ASP A 273 6.73 -4.75 -13.78
C ASP A 273 5.45 -4.20 -13.11
N VAL A 274 5.48 -3.62 -11.89
CA VAL A 274 4.33 -2.83 -11.37
C VAL A 274 3.97 -1.65 -12.29
N VAL A 275 4.83 -1.37 -13.27
CA VAL A 275 4.70 -0.34 -14.30
C VAL A 275 3.88 -0.79 -15.52
N HIS A 276 3.76 -2.08 -15.81
CA HIS A 276 3.08 -2.53 -17.03
C HIS A 276 2.21 -3.76 -16.77
N GLY A 277 0.90 -3.55 -16.66
CA GLY A 277 -0.06 -4.62 -16.51
C GLY A 277 -1.37 -4.33 -17.23
N TYR A 278 -1.53 -5.02 -18.37
CA TYR A 278 -2.75 -5.29 -19.14
C TYR A 278 -3.20 -4.29 -20.23
N GLU A 279 -2.85 -4.60 -21.48
CA GLU A 279 -3.66 -4.25 -22.65
C GLU A 279 -5.02 -4.96 -22.55
N ALA A 280 -6.10 -4.18 -22.49
CA ALA A 280 -7.45 -4.73 -22.64
C ALA A 280 -7.69 -5.07 -24.12
N PRO A 281 -8.30 -6.23 -24.45
CA PRO A 281 -8.69 -6.50 -25.82
C PRO A 281 -9.74 -5.48 -26.26
N ILE A 282 -9.44 -4.80 -27.37
CA ILE A 282 -10.38 -3.96 -28.10
C ILE A 282 -11.53 -4.85 -28.57
N LYS A 283 -12.75 -4.51 -28.19
CA LYS A 283 -13.96 -4.89 -28.92
C LYS A 283 -14.63 -3.62 -29.43
#